data_AF-A0A4Q3JBI8-F1
#
_entry.id   AF-A0A4Q3JBI8-F1
#
_cell.length_a   1.000
_cell.length_b   1.000
_cell.length_c   1.000
_cell.angle_alpha   90.00
_cell.angle_beta   90.00
_cell.angle_gamma   90.00
#
_symmetry.space_group_name_H-M   'P 1'
#
loop_
_entity.id
_entity.type
_entity.pdbx_description
1 polymer ?
#
loop_
_entity_poly.entity_id
_entity_poly.type
_entity_poly.pdbx_seq_one_letter_code
_entity_poly.pdbx_strand_id
1 'polypeptide(L)'
;MTATTALRNPAVPLDVLRERLLDREILDGRLAERLAAWHNPSVPLLLLSEPRPEYREGARLLLAHLGTERDPDVSLEVLIEDWRTIDPRRHPRTQVTRDLARHLAGLFSLPWPPDGA
;
A
#
# COMPACT_ATOMS: atom_id res chain seq x y z
N MET A 1 -3.31 -7.79 22.34
CA MET A 1 -3.22 -6.91 21.14
C MET A 1 -2.90 -7.79 19.95
N THR A 2 -3.61 -7.65 18.84
CA THR A 2 -3.29 -8.38 17.60
C THR A 2 -2.10 -7.70 16.90
N ALA A 3 -1.31 -8.45 16.13
CA ALA A 3 -0.14 -7.92 15.42
C ALA A 3 -0.50 -6.74 14.50
N THR A 4 -1.67 -6.78 13.88
CA THR A 4 -2.24 -5.68 13.07
C THR A 4 -2.41 -4.37 13.84
N THR A 5 -2.89 -4.42 15.09
CA THR A 5 -3.04 -3.21 15.93
C THR A 5 -1.69 -2.63 16.30
N ALA A 6 -0.71 -3.48 16.60
CA ALA A 6 0.65 -3.02 16.91
C ALA A 6 1.30 -2.31 15.70
N LEU A 7 1.11 -2.82 14.49
CA LEU A 7 1.65 -2.22 13.27
C LEU A 7 1.02 -0.88 12.88
N ARG A 8 -0.13 -0.49 13.46
CA ARG A 8 -0.69 0.85 13.29
C ARG A 8 -0.16 1.86 14.32
N ASN A 9 0.58 1.40 15.33
CA ASN A 9 1.13 2.29 16.36
C ASN A 9 2.28 3.12 15.77
N PRO A 10 2.27 4.46 15.86
CA PRO A 10 3.40 5.29 15.41
C PRO A 10 4.71 4.97 16.13
N ALA A 11 4.64 4.44 17.36
CA ALA A 11 5.80 4.08 18.18
C ALA A 11 6.37 2.69 17.84
N VAL A 12 5.84 2.00 16.83
CA VAL A 12 6.43 0.72 16.41
C VAL A 12 7.84 0.98 15.86
N PRO A 13 8.84 0.13 16.18
CA PRO A 13 10.20 0.32 15.68
C PRO A 13 10.27 0.34 14.15
N LEU A 14 11.09 1.23 13.59
CA LEU A 14 11.20 1.42 12.13
C LEU A 14 11.73 0.19 11.40
N ASP A 15 12.58 -0.60 12.05
CA ASP A 15 13.06 -1.90 11.58
C ASP A 15 11.94 -2.92 11.44
N VAL A 16 11.01 -2.97 12.39
CA VAL A 16 9.81 -3.82 12.31
C VAL A 16 8.91 -3.37 11.15
N LEU A 17 8.73 -2.06 10.94
CA LEU A 17 8.00 -1.55 9.77
C LEU A 17 8.70 -1.93 8.46
N ARG A 18 10.01 -1.71 8.38
CA ARG A 18 10.82 -2.05 7.21
C ARG A 18 10.63 -3.51 6.82
N GLU A 19 10.77 -4.43 7.76
CA GLU A 19 10.60 -5.87 7.49
C GLU A 19 9.22 -6.18 6.90
N ARG A 20 8.16 -5.52 7.38
CA ARG A 20 6.80 -5.75 6.88
C ARG A 20 6.50 -5.12 5.53
N LEU A 21 7.13 -3.98 5.23
CA LEU A 21 6.98 -3.30 3.93
C LEU A 21 7.80 -4.00 2.83
N LEU A 22 8.95 -4.58 3.19
CA LEU A 22 9.88 -5.25 2.28
C LEU A 22 9.63 -6.76 2.14
N ASP A 23 8.68 -7.31 2.89
CA ASP A 23 8.22 -8.67 2.68
C ASP A 23 7.78 -8.81 1.21
N ARG A 24 8.19 -9.90 0.55
CA ARG A 24 7.90 -10.19 -0.86
C ARG A 24 6.82 -11.27 -1.03
N GLU A 25 6.51 -12.02 0.03
CA GLU A 25 5.55 -13.13 -0.05
C GLU A 25 4.20 -12.71 0.51
N ILE A 26 3.22 -12.41 -0.35
CA ILE A 26 1.88 -12.07 0.13
C ILE A 26 1.14 -13.35 0.50
N LEU A 27 1.32 -13.77 1.75
CA LEU A 27 0.53 -14.83 2.34
C LEU A 27 -0.80 -14.25 2.82
N ASP A 28 -1.93 -14.83 2.42
CA ASP A 28 -3.27 -14.33 2.78
C ASP A 28 -3.46 -14.16 4.29
N GLY A 29 -2.82 -15.02 5.10
CA GLY A 29 -2.82 -14.92 6.56
C GLY A 29 -2.10 -13.69 7.14
N ARG A 30 -1.32 -12.95 6.34
CA ARG A 30 -0.56 -11.74 6.73
C ARG A 30 -1.00 -10.48 5.98
N LEU A 31 -2.00 -10.57 5.11
CA LEU A 31 -2.49 -9.43 4.33
C LEU A 31 -2.89 -8.24 5.23
N ALA A 32 -3.59 -8.53 6.33
CA ALA A 32 -4.02 -7.50 7.28
C ALA A 32 -2.83 -6.78 7.95
N GLU A 33 -1.76 -7.51 8.29
CA GLU A 33 -0.54 -6.94 8.86
C GLU A 33 0.17 -6.02 7.87
N ARG A 34 0.29 -6.45 6.61
CA ARG A 34 0.89 -5.63 5.54
C ARG A 34 0.11 -4.36 5.27
N LEU A 35 -1.22 -4.46 5.18
CA LEU A 35 -2.10 -3.29 5.07
C LEU A 35 -1.88 -2.34 6.26
N ALA A 36 -1.83 -2.86 7.47
CA ALA A 36 -1.56 -2.05 8.67
C ALA A 36 -0.19 -1.37 8.62
N ALA A 37 0.86 -2.07 8.16
CA ALA A 37 2.20 -1.52 8.02
C ALA A 37 2.23 -0.36 7.02
N TRP A 38 1.64 -0.53 5.83
CA TRP A 38 1.57 0.54 4.82
C TRP A 38 0.77 1.76 5.28
N HIS A 39 -0.23 1.57 6.13
CA HIS A 39 -1.00 2.65 6.75
C HIS A 39 -0.38 3.20 8.05
N ASN A 40 0.82 2.75 8.46
CA ASN A 40 1.46 3.31 9.63
C ASN A 40 1.89 4.77 9.35
N PRO A 41 1.59 5.73 10.25
CA PRO A 41 1.90 7.15 10.05
C PRO A 41 3.41 7.45 10.00
N SER A 42 4.27 6.52 10.42
CA SER A 42 5.73 6.65 10.36
C SER A 42 6.31 6.18 9.01
N VAL A 43 5.51 5.59 8.11
CA VAL A 43 6.00 5.15 6.78
C VAL A 43 6.60 6.31 5.96
N PRO A 44 5.98 7.50 5.84
CA PRO A 44 6.59 8.61 5.11
C PRO A 44 7.98 8.94 5.62
N LEU A 45 8.17 8.97 6.94
CA LEU A 45 9.48 9.23 7.56
C LEU A 45 10.48 8.14 7.21
N LEU A 46 10.07 6.87 7.25
CA LEU A 46 10.91 5.75 6.87
C LEU A 46 11.37 5.88 5.41
N LEU A 47 10.45 6.13 4.47
CA LEU A 47 10.75 6.28 3.04
C LEU A 47 11.70 7.46 2.75
N LEU A 48 11.56 8.55 3.51
CA LEU A 48 12.45 9.72 3.40
C LEU A 48 13.83 9.46 4.00
N SER A 49 13.89 8.77 5.15
CA SER A 49 15.16 8.47 5.83
C SER A 49 15.98 7.38 5.13
N GLU A 50 15.30 6.51 4.38
CA GLU A 50 15.89 5.33 3.75
C GLU A 50 15.25 5.09 2.38
N PRO A 51 15.58 5.88 1.35
CA PRO A 51 15.01 5.70 0.03
C PRO A 51 15.54 4.40 -0.60
N ARG A 52 14.63 3.44 -0.83
CA ARG A 52 14.95 2.13 -1.41
C ARG A 52 13.93 1.75 -2.49
N PRO A 53 14.37 1.27 -3.67
CA PRO A 53 13.45 0.84 -4.73
C PRO A 53 12.54 -0.32 -4.28
N GLU A 54 12.97 -1.14 -3.34
CA GLU A 54 12.22 -2.28 -2.82
C GLU A 54 10.91 -1.87 -2.10
N TYR A 55 10.82 -0.64 -1.56
CA TYR A 55 9.55 -0.15 -1.02
C TYR A 55 8.51 0.05 -2.12
N ARG A 56 8.92 0.58 -3.28
CA ARG A 56 8.04 0.72 -4.44
C ARG A 56 7.56 -0.64 -4.91
N GLU A 57 8.46 -1.62 -4.94
CA GLU A 57 8.14 -3.00 -5.28
C GLU A 57 7.16 -3.63 -4.28
N GLY A 58 7.38 -3.46 -2.97
CA GLY A 58 6.44 -3.95 -1.95
C GLY A 58 5.05 -3.35 -2.06
N ALA A 59 4.95 -2.05 -2.39
CA ALA A 59 3.68 -1.37 -2.64
C ALA A 59 2.98 -1.92 -3.90
N ARG A 60 3.74 -2.12 -4.98
CA ARG A 60 3.28 -2.70 -6.25
C ARG A 60 2.71 -4.09 -6.04
N LEU A 61 3.46 -4.98 -5.38
CA LEU A 61 3.03 -6.35 -5.10
C LEU A 61 1.74 -6.38 -4.28
N LEU A 62 1.64 -5.55 -3.22
CA LEU A 62 0.43 -5.51 -2.40
C LEU A 62 -0.79 -5.05 -3.20
N LEU A 63 -0.64 -4.01 -4.02
CA LEU A 63 -1.74 -3.48 -4.81
C LEU A 63 -2.16 -4.45 -5.92
N ALA A 64 -1.20 -5.10 -6.58
CA ALA A 64 -1.47 -6.14 -7.58
C ALA A 64 -2.24 -7.32 -6.98
N HIS A 65 -1.81 -7.81 -5.81
CA HIS A 65 -2.50 -8.91 -5.09
C HIS A 65 -3.96 -8.58 -4.78
N LEU A 66 -4.21 -7.37 -4.26
CA LEU A 66 -5.56 -6.91 -3.94
C LEU A 66 -6.44 -6.66 -5.17
N GLY A 67 -5.82 -6.30 -6.30
CA GLY A 67 -6.51 -6.11 -7.57
C GLY A 67 -6.62 -7.34 -8.45
N THR A 68 -6.12 -8.49 -7.98
CA THR A 68 -6.03 -9.73 -8.77
C THR A 68 -5.27 -9.56 -10.08
N GLU A 69 -4.39 -8.56 -10.15
CA GLU A 69 -3.51 -8.35 -11.30
C GLU A 69 -2.44 -9.45 -11.30
N ARG A 70 -2.25 -10.07 -12.46
CA ARG A 70 -1.39 -11.24 -12.65
C ARG A 70 -0.16 -10.94 -13.49
N ASP A 71 -0.15 -9.80 -14.18
CA ASP A 71 1.02 -9.35 -14.92
C ASP A 71 2.12 -8.92 -13.92
N PRO A 72 3.23 -9.67 -13.82
CA PRO A 72 4.31 -9.33 -12.90
C PRO A 72 5.07 -8.06 -13.34
N ASP A 73 4.95 -7.64 -14.61
CA ASP A 73 5.69 -6.51 -15.18
C ASP A 73 4.91 -5.19 -15.07
N VAL A 74 3.66 -5.22 -14.59
CA VAL A 74 2.87 -4.01 -14.38
C VAL A 74 3.54 -3.13 -13.31
N SER A 75 3.71 -1.85 -13.64
CA SER A 75 4.30 -0.87 -12.74
C SER A 75 3.30 -0.40 -11.67
N LEU A 76 3.81 0.16 -10.57
CA LEU A 76 2.96 0.75 -9.53
C LEU A 76 2.12 1.92 -10.08
N GLU A 77 2.69 2.68 -11.01
CA GLU A 77 2.06 3.80 -11.69
C GLU A 77 0.84 3.37 -12.49
N VAL A 78 0.98 2.29 -13.27
CA VAL A 78 -0.13 1.72 -14.05
C VAL A 78 -1.21 1.21 -13.12
N LEU A 79 -0.85 0.47 -12.06
CA LEU A 79 -1.83 -0.02 -11.08
C LEU A 79 -2.60 1.14 -10.42
N ILE A 80 -1.91 2.20 -10.02
CA ILE A 80 -2.56 3.38 -9.41
C ILE A 80 -3.48 4.06 -10.40
N GLU A 81 -3.07 4.19 -11.67
CA GLU A 81 -3.89 4.76 -12.74
C GLU A 81 -5.17 3.93 -12.97
N ASP A 82 -5.07 2.60 -13.00
CA ASP A 82 -6.23 1.73 -13.14
C ASP A 82 -7.19 1.92 -11.96
N TRP A 83 -6.66 1.90 -10.74
CA TRP A 83 -7.44 2.12 -9.52
C TRP A 83 -8.06 3.51 -9.42
N ARG A 84 -7.45 4.52 -10.05
CA ARG A 84 -7.94 5.90 -10.14
C ARG A 84 -9.23 5.99 -10.95
N THR A 85 -9.37 5.20 -12.01
CA THR A 85 -10.53 5.24 -12.92
C THR A 85 -11.75 4.45 -12.44
N ILE A 86 -11.58 3.54 -11.47
CA ILE A 86 -12.68 2.70 -10.95
C ILE A 86 -13.68 3.53 -10.15
N ASP A 87 -14.96 3.48 -10.53
CA ASP A 87 -16.05 4.13 -9.79
C ASP A 87 -16.41 3.32 -8.53
N PRO A 88 -16.11 3.82 -7.31
CA PRO A 88 -16.39 3.10 -6.07
C PRO A 88 -17.90 2.91 -5.82
N ARG A 89 -18.76 3.75 -6.41
CA ARG A 89 -20.22 3.62 -6.27
C ARG A 89 -20.76 2.37 -6.95
N ARG A 90 -20.08 1.93 -8.03
CA ARG A 90 -20.43 0.71 -8.77
C ARG A 90 -19.78 -0.55 -8.18
N HIS A 91 -18.67 -0.37 -7.47
CA HIS A 91 -17.86 -1.48 -6.95
C HIS A 91 -17.50 -1.26 -5.47
N PRO A 92 -18.46 -1.29 -4.53
CA PRO A 92 -18.18 -1.00 -3.12
C PRO A 92 -17.15 -1.97 -2.49
N ARG A 93 -17.02 -3.18 -3.04
CA ARG A 93 -16.01 -4.17 -2.60
C ARG A 93 -14.57 -3.74 -2.91
N THR A 94 -14.36 -2.76 -3.79
CA THR A 94 -13.03 -2.29 -4.17
C THR A 94 -12.57 -1.06 -3.39
N GLN A 95 -13.41 -0.54 -2.49
CA GLN A 95 -13.13 0.67 -1.72
C GLN A 95 -11.79 0.56 -0.96
N VAL A 96 -11.53 -0.58 -0.32
CA VAL A 96 -10.28 -0.82 0.45
C VAL A 96 -9.05 -0.74 -0.46
N THR A 97 -9.11 -1.36 -1.64
CA THR A 97 -7.99 -1.35 -2.59
C THR A 97 -7.79 0.04 -3.20
N ARG A 98 -8.87 0.76 -3.50
CA ARG A 98 -8.82 2.16 -3.97
C ARG A 98 -8.23 3.09 -2.91
N ASP A 99 -8.62 2.93 -1.65
CA ASP A 99 -8.07 3.71 -0.53
C ASP A 99 -6.58 3.44 -0.33
N LEU A 100 -6.14 2.19 -0.47
CA LEU A 100 -4.73 1.86 -0.50
C LEU A 100 -4.03 2.50 -1.70
N ALA A 101 -4.57 2.38 -2.91
CA ALA A 101 -3.97 2.96 -4.11
C ALA A 101 -3.78 4.49 -3.97
N ARG A 102 -4.80 5.19 -3.47
CA ARG A 102 -4.74 6.63 -3.14
C ARG A 102 -3.65 6.94 -2.12
N HIS A 103 -3.57 6.15 -1.04
CA HIS A 103 -2.56 6.33 0.00
C HIS A 103 -1.14 6.13 -0.55
N LEU A 104 -0.92 5.06 -1.33
CA LEU A 104 0.36 4.79 -1.98
C LEU A 104 0.72 5.89 -2.99
N ALA A 105 -0.27 6.43 -3.73
CA ALA A 105 -0.02 7.54 -4.63
C ALA A 105 0.55 8.75 -3.89
N GLY A 106 0.00 9.09 -2.71
CA GLY A 106 0.55 10.12 -1.84
C GLY A 106 1.98 9.84 -1.37
N LEU A 107 2.26 8.60 -0.93
CA LEU A 107 3.59 8.22 -0.46
C LEU A 107 4.66 8.30 -1.56
N PHE A 108 4.31 7.96 -2.79
CA PHE A 108 5.25 7.90 -3.92
C PHE A 108 5.16 9.11 -4.86
N SER A 109 4.49 10.19 -4.44
CA SER A 109 4.31 11.41 -5.24
C SER A 109 3.70 11.16 -6.63
N LEU A 110 2.74 10.23 -6.72
CA LEU A 110 2.01 9.88 -7.92
C LEU A 110 0.67 10.63 -7.99
N PRO A 111 0.15 10.90 -9.20
CA PRO A 111 -1.06 11.69 -9.36
C PRO A 111 -2.29 10.97 -8.81
N TRP A 112 -3.10 11.68 -8.02
CA TRP A 112 -4.45 11.28 -7.62
C TRP A 112 -5.35 12.53 -7.57
N PRO A 113 -6.51 12.54 -8.24
CA PRO A 113 -7.39 13.70 -8.24
C PRO A 113 -7.95 13.94 -6.83
N PRO A 114 -8.10 15.20 -6.38
CA PRO A 114 -8.77 15.49 -5.13
C PRO A 114 -10.21 14.96 -5.19
N ASP A 115 -10.71 14.42 -4.08
CA ASP A 115 -12.08 13.90 -4.02
C ASP A 115 -13.08 15.05 -4.28
N GLY A 116 -13.75 15.02 -5.44
CA GLY A 116 -14.81 15.96 -5.81
C GLY A 116 -14.42 16.94 -6.91
N ALA A 117 -14.65 16.52 -8.16
CA ALA A 117 -15.00 17.40 -9.27
C ALA A 117 -16.38 16.98 -9.79
#